data_AF-A0A920SZV0-F1
#
_entry.id   AF-A0A920SZV0-F1
#
_cell.length_a   1.000
_cell.length_b   1.000
_cell.length_c   1.000
_cell.angle_alpha   90.00
_cell.angle_beta   90.00
_cell.angle_gamma   90.00
#
_symmetry.space_group_name_H-M   'P 1'
#
loop_
_entity.id
_entity.type
_entity.pdbx_description
1 polymer ?
#
loop_
_entity_poly.entity_id
_entity_poly.type
_entity_poly.pdbx_seq_one_letter_code
_entity_poly.pdbx_strand_id
1 'polypeptide(L)'
;MKIKKVETIYVDEFWQMCWIRIHTDSGEIGLGETWYLPRSVAAVVHELFGPTLIDRDPMDREGIWDELFKLAGIFTYSGAELRALSAIDIALWDIVGQALDQPIYNLLGGKCRDKIRIYNTIGSYGKWQDNEFEQRDPVGSCKV
;
A
#
# COMPACT_ATOMS: atom_id res chain seq x y z
N MET A 1 5.62 4.50 20.66
CA MET A 1 4.80 5.28 19.71
C MET A 1 3.48 4.55 19.57
N LYS A 2 2.33 5.19 19.29
CA LYS A 2 1.05 4.46 19.12
C LYS A 2 0.26 4.92 17.92
N ILE A 3 -0.33 3.98 17.20
CA ILE A 3 -1.28 4.23 16.11
C ILE A 3 -2.58 4.80 16.68
N LYS A 4 -3.06 5.91 16.11
CA LYS A 4 -4.28 6.61 16.54
C LYS A 4 -5.38 6.66 15.49
N LYS A 5 -5.02 6.56 14.22
CA LYS A 5 -5.98 6.66 13.12
C LYS A 5 -5.47 5.91 11.91
N VAL A 6 -6.38 5.19 11.27
CA VAL A 6 -6.20 4.67 9.92
C VAL A 6 -7.20 5.42 9.03
N GLU A 7 -6.75 5.93 7.90
CA GLU A 7 -7.61 6.61 6.94
C GLU A 7 -7.28 6.19 5.51
N THR A 8 -8.24 6.36 4.61
CA THR A 8 -8.05 6.07 3.19
C THR A 8 -8.17 7.35 2.39
N ILE A 9 -7.23 7.59 1.48
CA ILE A 9 -7.31 8.63 0.47
C ILE A 9 -7.65 8.00 -0.87
N TYR A 10 -8.61 8.60 -1.56
CA TYR A 10 -8.94 8.30 -2.95
C TYR A 10 -8.44 9.44 -3.82
N VAL A 11 -7.93 9.10 -5.00
CA VAL A 11 -7.46 10.06 -6.00
C VAL A 11 -8.34 9.88 -7.23
N ASP A 12 -9.10 10.90 -7.61
CA ASP A 12 -10.12 10.79 -8.65
C ASP A 12 -9.49 10.48 -10.02
N GLU A 13 -8.32 11.06 -10.30
CA GLU A 13 -7.55 10.80 -11.52
C GLU A 13 -7.07 9.34 -11.59
N PHE A 14 -6.87 8.70 -10.43
CA PHE A 14 -6.42 7.31 -10.31
C PHE A 14 -7.45 6.48 -9.53
N TRP A 15 -8.68 6.44 -10.03
CA TRP A 15 -9.83 5.80 -9.38
C TRP A 15 -9.66 4.30 -9.05
N GLN A 16 -8.67 3.62 -9.65
CA GLN A 16 -8.33 2.22 -9.35
C GLN A 16 -7.35 2.09 -8.18
N MET A 17 -6.82 3.19 -7.66
CA MET A 17 -5.82 3.24 -6.59
C MET A 17 -6.43 3.84 -5.33
N CYS A 18 -5.89 3.45 -4.18
CA CYS A 18 -6.08 4.21 -2.96
C CYS A 18 -4.83 4.16 -2.11
N TRP A 19 -4.74 5.15 -1.22
CA TRP A 19 -3.67 5.23 -0.24
C TRP A 19 -4.23 5.02 1.14
N ILE A 20 -3.52 4.28 1.97
CA ILE A 20 -3.78 4.10 3.39
C ILE A 20 -2.80 4.99 4.16
N ARG A 21 -3.33 5.90 4.98
CA ARG A 21 -2.54 6.71 5.91
C ARG A 21 -2.74 6.22 7.33
N ILE A 22 -1.64 5.98 8.02
CA ILE A 22 -1.62 5.58 9.44
C ILE A 22 -1.01 6.73 10.24
N HIS A 23 -1.73 7.23 11.23
CA HIS A 23 -1.32 8.35 12.08
C HIS A 23 -0.88 7.84 13.43
N THR A 24 0.20 8.41 13.95
CA THR A 24 0.70 8.12 15.29
C THR A 24 0.38 9.24 16.28
N ASP A 25 0.54 8.98 17.58
CA ASP A 25 0.44 9.99 18.63
C ASP A 25 1.65 10.91 18.76
N SER A 26 2.77 10.55 18.15
CA SER A 26 3.99 11.36 18.06
C SER A 26 4.07 12.24 16.80
N GLY A 27 3.12 12.08 15.87
CA GLY A 27 2.92 12.98 14.73
C GLY A 27 3.42 12.44 13.38
N GLU A 28 4.08 11.28 13.35
CA GLU A 28 4.42 10.58 12.11
C GLU A 28 3.15 10.09 11.39
N ILE A 29 3.18 10.17 10.06
CA ILE A 29 2.10 9.69 9.21
C ILE A 29 2.71 8.81 8.13
N GLY A 30 2.43 7.51 8.22
CA GLY A 30 2.84 6.53 7.23
C GLY A 30 1.90 6.48 6.06
N LEU A 31 2.44 6.34 4.86
CA LEU A 31 1.69 6.26 3.62
C LEU A 31 1.94 4.94 2.90
N GLY A 32 0.88 4.18 2.66
CA GLY A 32 0.92 2.92 1.94
C GLY A 32 -0.04 2.89 0.76
N GLU A 33 0.43 2.43 -0.39
CA GLU A 33 -0.33 2.43 -1.63
C GLU A 33 -0.87 1.03 -1.95
N THR A 34 -2.01 0.96 -2.63
CA THR A 34 -2.51 -0.27 -3.23
C THR A 34 -3.35 0.00 -4.47
N TRP A 35 -3.52 -1.04 -5.27
CA TRP A 35 -4.16 -0.97 -6.58
C TRP A 35 -5.25 -2.03 -6.77
N TYR A 36 -6.19 -1.69 -7.65
CA TYR A 36 -7.46 -2.32 -7.97
C TYR A 36 -8.51 -2.31 -6.87
N LEU A 37 -9.78 -2.13 -7.26
CA LEU A 37 -10.95 -2.19 -6.36
C LEU A 37 -10.71 -1.48 -5.00
N PRO A 38 -10.33 -0.20 -5.00
CA PRO A 38 -9.85 0.47 -3.79
C PRO A 38 -10.91 0.52 -2.68
N ARG A 39 -12.20 0.54 -3.04
CA ARG A 39 -13.31 0.51 -2.08
C ARG A 39 -13.38 -0.83 -1.33
N SER A 40 -13.14 -1.94 -2.02
CA SER A 40 -13.09 -3.27 -1.39
C SER A 40 -11.87 -3.39 -0.47
N VAL A 41 -10.71 -2.89 -0.91
CA VAL A 41 -9.50 -2.90 -0.09
C VAL A 41 -9.69 -2.02 1.15
N ALA A 42 -10.26 -0.83 1.00
CA ALA A 42 -10.56 0.05 2.12
C ALA A 42 -11.55 -0.58 3.11
N ALA A 43 -12.58 -1.29 2.63
CA ALA A 43 -13.50 -2.01 3.51
C ALA A 43 -12.74 -3.03 4.38
N VAL A 44 -11.83 -3.82 3.80
CA VAL A 44 -10.99 -4.75 4.58
C VAL A 44 -10.09 -4.00 5.57
N VAL A 45 -9.45 -2.91 5.14
CA VAL A 45 -8.60 -2.09 6.02
C VAL A 45 -9.40 -1.58 7.21
N HIS A 46 -10.62 -1.08 7.03
CA HIS A 46 -11.38 -0.45 8.11
C HIS A 46 -12.19 -1.44 8.96
N GLU A 47 -12.69 -2.52 8.37
CA GLU A 47 -13.54 -3.49 9.06
C GLU A 47 -12.74 -4.61 9.73
N LEU A 48 -11.71 -5.13 9.04
CA LEU A 48 -10.96 -6.29 9.53
C LEU A 48 -9.69 -5.90 10.29
N PHE A 49 -8.87 -5.01 9.71
CA PHE A 49 -7.54 -4.71 10.25
C PHE A 49 -7.52 -3.46 11.15
N GLY A 50 -8.27 -2.43 10.80
CA GLY A 50 -8.30 -1.14 11.50
C GLY A 50 -8.49 -1.26 13.01
N PRO A 51 -9.46 -2.05 13.50
CA PRO A 51 -9.68 -2.21 14.93
C PRO A 51 -8.51 -2.83 15.70
N THR A 52 -7.71 -3.70 15.05
CA THR A 52 -6.57 -4.36 15.69
C THR A 52 -5.31 -3.48 15.69
N LEU A 53 -5.28 -2.44 14.85
CA LEU A 53 -4.16 -1.52 14.72
C LEU A 53 -4.15 -0.40 15.76
N ILE A 54 -5.30 0.03 16.26
CA ILE A 54 -5.38 1.16 17.20
C ILE A 54 -4.61 0.85 18.49
N ASP A 55 -3.88 1.84 18.99
CA ASP A 55 -3.00 1.78 20.18
C ASP A 55 -1.81 0.82 20.09
N ARG A 56 -1.60 0.15 18.95
CA ARG A 56 -0.39 -0.64 18.68
C ARG A 56 0.81 0.26 18.44
N ASP A 57 2.00 -0.25 18.80
CA ASP A 57 3.26 0.42 18.48
C ASP A 57 3.68 0.04 17.04
N PRO A 58 3.81 1.01 16.11
CA PRO A 58 4.23 0.72 14.74
C PRO A 58 5.67 0.16 14.65
N MET A 59 6.48 0.26 15.71
CA MET A 59 7.79 -0.39 15.78
C MET A 59 7.67 -1.92 15.81
N ASP A 60 6.53 -2.47 16.27
CA ASP A 60 6.18 -3.90 16.24
C ASP A 60 5.61 -4.33 14.87
N ARG A 61 6.10 -3.75 13.77
CA ARG A 61 5.56 -3.98 12.42
C ARG A 61 5.50 -5.46 12.03
N GLU A 62 6.48 -6.27 12.42
CA GLU A 62 6.50 -7.71 12.13
C GLU A 62 5.45 -8.47 12.94
N GLY A 63 5.25 -8.10 14.20
CA GLY A 63 4.20 -8.69 15.04
C GLY A 63 2.80 -8.31 14.53
N ILE A 64 2.62 -7.06 14.10
CA ILE A 64 1.41 -6.61 13.40
C ILE A 64 1.21 -7.42 12.12
N TRP A 65 2.24 -7.51 11.27
CA TRP A 65 2.16 -8.23 9.99
C TRP A 65 1.75 -9.69 10.19
N ASP A 66 2.39 -10.42 11.11
CA ASP A 66 2.09 -11.83 11.38
C ASP A 66 0.65 -12.03 11.87
N GLU A 67 0.15 -11.14 12.73
CA GLU A 67 -1.24 -11.17 13.19
C GLU A 67 -2.23 -10.92 12.04
N LEU A 68 -2.01 -9.86 11.26
CA LEU A 68 -2.88 -9.51 10.14
C LEU A 68 -2.84 -10.58 9.03
N PHE A 69 -1.68 -11.18 8.77
CA PHE A 69 -1.52 -12.28 7.82
C PHE A 69 -2.33 -13.51 8.23
N LYS A 70 -2.32 -13.85 9.53
CA LYS A 70 -3.15 -14.94 10.07
C LYS A 70 -4.64 -14.63 9.97
N LEU A 71 -5.05 -13.38 10.22
CA LEU A 71 -6.44 -12.94 10.04
C LEU A 71 -6.88 -13.03 8.57
N ALA A 72 -6.02 -12.61 7.63
CA ALA A 72 -6.27 -12.74 6.20
C ALA A 72 -6.42 -14.21 5.76
N GLY A 73 -5.71 -15.14 6.41
CA GLY A 73 -5.78 -16.57 6.14
C GLY A 73 -7.18 -17.20 6.25
N ILE A 74 -8.11 -16.55 6.97
CA ILE A 74 -9.52 -16.96 7.05
C ILE A 74 -10.21 -16.92 5.67
N PHE A 75 -9.77 -16.01 4.79
CA PHE A 75 -10.39 -15.72 3.49
C PHE A 75 -9.57 -16.20 2.30
N THR A 76 -8.56 -17.06 2.54
CA THR A 76 -7.47 -17.40 1.60
C THR A 76 -6.40 -16.30 1.55
N TYR A 77 -5.15 -16.69 1.29
CA TYR A 77 -4.02 -15.77 1.07
C TYR A 77 -4.06 -15.17 -0.35
N SER A 78 -5.12 -14.42 -0.69
CA SER A 78 -5.23 -13.69 -1.95
C SER A 78 -6.19 -12.51 -1.84
N GLY A 79 -6.54 -11.86 -2.95
CA GLY A 79 -7.67 -10.92 -2.98
C GLY A 79 -7.41 -9.55 -2.37
N ALA A 80 -8.46 -8.98 -1.76
CA ALA A 80 -8.42 -7.63 -1.19
C ALA A 80 -7.68 -7.60 0.14
N GLU A 81 -7.67 -8.73 0.85
CA GLU A 81 -7.09 -8.92 2.18
C GLU A 81 -5.58 -8.81 2.15
N LEU A 82 -4.91 -9.51 1.22
CA LEU A 82 -3.46 -9.38 1.06
C LEU A 82 -3.05 -7.99 0.54
N ARG A 83 -3.87 -7.37 -0.31
CA ARG A 83 -3.60 -6.02 -0.82
C ARG A 83 -3.76 -4.96 0.26
N ALA A 84 -4.74 -5.12 1.16
CA ALA A 84 -4.91 -4.31 2.36
C ALA A 84 -3.73 -4.49 3.32
N LEU A 85 -3.31 -5.73 3.58
CA LEU A 85 -2.14 -6.04 4.39
C LEU A 85 -0.87 -5.39 3.83
N SER A 86 -0.65 -5.50 2.52
CA SER A 86 0.51 -4.87 1.86
C SER A 86 0.50 -3.35 2.01
N ALA A 87 -0.66 -2.70 1.89
CA ALA A 87 -0.75 -1.24 2.06
C ALA A 87 -0.43 -0.83 3.50
N ILE A 88 -0.93 -1.57 4.49
CA ILE A 88 -0.62 -1.33 5.90
C ILE A 88 0.87 -1.53 6.16
N ASP A 89 1.48 -2.60 5.66
CA ASP A 89 2.90 -2.88 5.84
C ASP A 89 3.78 -1.75 5.29
N ILE A 90 3.51 -1.28 4.06
CA ILE A 90 4.22 -0.15 3.46
C ILE A 90 4.09 1.11 4.33
N ALA A 91 2.89 1.41 4.83
CA ALA A 91 2.67 2.57 5.70
C ALA A 91 3.42 2.45 7.03
N LEU A 92 3.51 1.26 7.63
CA LEU A 92 4.27 1.04 8.85
C LEU A 92 5.78 1.18 8.61
N TRP A 93 6.30 0.69 7.48
CA TRP A 93 7.70 0.91 7.10
C TRP A 93 8.03 2.39 6.89
N ASP A 94 7.10 3.16 6.31
CA ASP A 94 7.23 4.61 6.17
C ASP A 94 7.30 5.31 7.54
N ILE A 95 6.42 4.96 8.49
CA ILE A 95 6.48 5.47 9.88
C ILE A 95 7.83 5.16 10.52
N VAL A 96 8.31 3.92 10.42
CA VAL A 96 9.59 3.53 11.04
C VAL A 96 10.77 4.28 10.40
N GLY A 97 10.74 4.49 9.08
CA GLY A 97 11.72 5.33 8.39
C GLY A 97 11.74 6.76 8.91
N GLN A 98 10.55 7.38 9.02
CA GLN A 98 10.39 8.74 9.54
C GLN A 98 10.84 8.85 11.00
N ALA A 99 10.38 7.94 11.87
CA ALA A 99 10.67 7.93 13.30
C ALA A 99 12.16 7.76 13.63
N LEU A 100 12.90 7.05 12.76
CA LEU A 100 14.34 6.84 12.90
C LEU A 100 15.17 7.85 12.11
N ASP A 101 14.55 8.77 11.38
CA ASP A 101 15.21 9.68 10.45
C ASP A 101 16.16 8.92 9.49
N GLN A 102 15.68 7.82 8.94
CA GLN A 102 16.44 6.95 8.03
C GLN A 102 15.66 6.65 6.76
N PRO A 103 16.33 6.65 5.59
CA PRO A 103 15.72 6.10 4.40
C PRO A 103 15.50 4.58 4.60
N ILE A 104 14.35 4.06 4.16
CA ILE A 104 13.94 2.66 4.39
C ILE A 104 15.00 1.66 3.91
N TYR A 105 15.71 1.93 2.80
CA TYR A 105 16.76 1.04 2.32
C TYR A 105 17.91 0.84 3.32
N ASN A 106 18.18 1.81 4.21
CA ASN A 106 19.16 1.62 5.29
C ASN A 106 18.65 0.61 6.31
N LEU A 107 17.36 0.65 6.63
CA LEU A 107 16.70 -0.29 7.54
C LEU A 107 16.66 -1.72 6.96
N LEU A 108 16.63 -1.85 5.63
CA LEU A 108 16.66 -3.12 4.91
C LEU A 108 18.08 -3.71 4.73
N GLY A 109 19.12 -3.08 5.28
CA GLY A 109 20.51 -3.57 5.21
C GLY A 109 21.48 -2.67 4.46
N GLY A 110 21.08 -1.47 4.05
CA GLY A 110 21.97 -0.47 3.48
C GLY A 110 22.04 -0.44 1.96
N LYS A 111 22.76 0.56 1.45
CA LYS A 111 22.89 0.83 0.02
C LYS A 111 23.80 -0.21 -0.66
N CYS A 112 23.28 -0.89 -1.70
CA CYS A 112 24.08 -1.80 -2.54
C CYS A 112 24.40 -1.25 -3.94
N ARG A 113 23.84 -0.10 -4.33
CA ARG A 113 24.04 0.53 -5.65
C ARG A 113 23.67 2.01 -5.62
N ASP A 114 24.26 2.82 -6.52
CA ASP A 114 23.97 4.26 -6.63
C ASP A 114 22.72 4.59 -7.43
N LYS A 115 22.32 3.72 -8.36
CA LYS A 115 21.14 3.91 -9.22
C LYS A 115 20.46 2.59 -9.54
N ILE A 116 19.14 2.63 -9.73
CA ILE A 116 18.31 1.49 -10.14
C ILE A 116 18.03 1.64 -11.64
N ARG A 117 18.30 0.60 -12.42
CA ARG A 117 17.96 0.57 -13.85
C ARG A 117 16.46 0.28 -13.98
N ILE A 118 15.75 1.14 -14.70
CA ILE A 118 14.32 0.98 -14.99
C ILE A 118 14.12 0.58 -16.46
N TYR A 119 13.00 -0.07 -16.76
CA TYR A 119 12.52 -0.30 -18.12
C TYR A 119 11.11 0.30 -18.22
N ASN A 120 10.71 0.69 -19.43
CA ASN A 120 9.40 1.27 -19.67
C ASN A 120 8.56 0.29 -20.50
N THR A 121 7.47 -0.18 -19.93
CA THR A 121 6.38 -0.78 -20.71
C THR A 121 5.41 0.34 -21.06
N ILE A 122 4.94 0.34 -22.30
CA ILE A 122 3.93 1.27 -22.81
C ILE A 122 2.86 1.56 -21.73
N GLY A 123 2.68 2.82 -21.38
CA GLY A 123 1.85 3.25 -20.27
C GLY A 123 1.39 4.68 -20.49
N SER A 124 0.08 4.90 -20.44
CA SER A 124 -0.49 6.23 -20.61
C SER A 124 -0.29 7.09 -19.38
N TYR A 125 0.69 7.98 -19.44
CA TYR A 125 0.89 8.97 -18.39
C TYR A 125 1.24 10.33 -18.98
N GLY A 126 0.48 11.36 -18.60
CA GLY A 126 0.65 12.72 -19.10
C GLY A 126 0.29 12.85 -20.59
N LYS A 127 1.19 13.44 -21.38
CA LYS A 127 0.97 13.75 -22.80
C LYS A 127 1.02 12.54 -23.73
N TRP A 128 1.45 11.38 -23.24
CA TRP A 128 1.56 10.15 -24.02
C TRP A 128 0.45 9.21 -23.54
N GLN A 129 -0.50 8.90 -24.42
CA GLN A 129 -1.75 8.21 -24.13
C GLN A 129 -1.82 6.89 -24.92
N ASP A 130 -0.84 6.03 -24.71
CA ASP A 130 -0.71 4.79 -25.49
C ASP A 130 -1.75 3.68 -25.13
N ASN A 131 -2.61 3.89 -24.12
CA ASN A 131 -3.54 2.93 -23.50
C ASN A 131 -5.02 3.23 -23.84
N GLU A 132 -5.32 4.17 -24.74
CA GLU A 132 -6.71 4.43 -25.16
C GLU A 132 -7.39 3.17 -25.74
N PHE A 133 -6.61 2.16 -26.15
CA PHE A 133 -7.09 0.89 -26.67
C PHE A 133 -7.55 -0.10 -25.60
N GLU A 134 -6.82 -0.26 -24.48
CA GLU A 134 -7.13 -1.28 -23.45
C GLU A 134 -8.35 -0.93 -22.58
N GLN A 135 -8.59 0.36 -22.35
CA GLN A 135 -9.71 0.79 -21.50
C GLN A 135 -11.08 0.70 -22.20
N ARG A 136 -11.10 0.65 -23.55
CA ARG A 136 -12.34 0.59 -24.33
C ARG A 136 -12.82 -0.83 -24.63
N ASP A 137 -11.91 -1.81 -24.64
CA ASP A 137 -12.27 -3.22 -24.88
C ASP A 137 -11.35 -4.17 -24.09
N PRO A 138 -11.64 -4.40 -22.79
CA PRO A 138 -10.77 -5.19 -21.91
C PRO A 138 -10.72 -6.69 -22.26
N VAL A 139 -11.55 -7.16 -23.19
CA VAL A 139 -11.58 -8.56 -23.69
C VAL A 139 -11.30 -8.63 -25.19
N GLY A 140 -11.07 -7.47 -25.82
CA GLY A 140 -10.76 -7.35 -27.23
C GLY A 140 -9.39 -7.90 -27.52
N SER A 141 -9.36 -9.14 -28.00
CA SER A 141 -8.15 -9.75 -28.52
C SER A 141 -7.46 -8.79 -29.48
N CYS A 142 -6.18 -8.53 -29.21
CA CYS A 142 -5.29 -7.77 -30.06
C CYS A 142 -5.38 -8.35 -31.48
N LYS A 143 -6.16 -7.71 -32.35
CA LYS A 143 -6.22 -8.06 -33.76
C LYS A 143 -5.01 -7.40 -34.41
N VAL A 144 -4.01 -8.24 -34.66
CA VAL A 144 -2.83 -7.94 -35.48
C VAL A 144 -3.25 -7.43 -36.85
#